data_AF-A0AAU9XAS5-F1
#
_entry.id   AF-A0AAU9XAS5-F1
#
_cell.length_a   1.000
_cell.length_b   1.000
_cell.length_c   1.000
_cell.angle_alpha   90.00
_cell.angle_beta   90.00
_cell.angle_gamma   90.00
#
_symmetry.space_group_name_H-M   'P 1'
#
loop_
_entity.id
_entity.type
_entity.pdbx_description
1 polymer ?
#
loop_
_entity_poly.entity_id
_entity_poly.type
_entity_poly.pdbx_seq_one_letter_code
_entity_poly.pdbx_strand_id
1 'polypeptide(L)'
;MLTDSSAISYRRALRVKMFRLFFVLALAFLLSSFAKSPNNSSNQSHGTTTKSNCCALLARCCKDGKEGKDGQNGEDGRDGVNGRDGRDGTVGAKGEKGEPGMHGVNENASTKGEKGSQGQKGQKGMPGTCDDLIWKDIMDKESSLDKCSTGFYFFEKVQDLPTRGAAAVQHFTINGSLFLTFGNNQGDIQKHKTGSVVYKMDEPTEKFTLYQTLQTRGAHGVEYFSIADKHFLAVANYWDGTYQLDSVVFQWNGQRFMVFQKLPTKGAAHFKFFTSNREKYLTVANRRDERTYSTKSVIYKWNGFKFNKFQEIATEGAMGCTAFGINNVTFIAFANYYNSQQKYSVQSTVFKWSGGHFVKLQSLQTYGAYDVKSVNINGHTFLAFACYYSGSSYNTDSFVYKWDGTKFVLFQSILTRGALAWHPFVISGHTYLGVANFQSGSQKKNIQSAVYQASGSQFVKYQEISTHGARDMTSFEYKGHTYLAVVNYYNQKYNINSALYKWV
;
A
#
# COMPACT_ATOMS: atom_id res chain seq x y z
N MET A 1 46.65 -2.75 -64.83
CA MET A 1 45.91 -2.38 -66.05
C MET A 1 44.96 -3.54 -66.33
N LEU A 2 43.74 -3.63 -65.79
CA LEU A 2 42.53 -2.77 -65.90
C LEU A 2 42.12 -2.58 -67.37
N THR A 3 40.91 -2.83 -67.87
CA THR A 3 39.61 -3.30 -67.33
C THR A 3 38.71 -3.60 -68.54
N ASP A 4 37.92 -4.67 -68.51
CA ASP A 4 36.96 -5.05 -69.55
C ASP A 4 35.54 -4.98 -68.97
N SER A 5 34.63 -4.24 -69.59
CA SER A 5 33.22 -4.22 -69.16
C SER A 5 32.27 -3.77 -70.27
N SER A 6 32.01 -4.70 -71.17
CA SER A 6 30.80 -4.74 -72.00
C SER A 6 29.68 -5.46 -71.24
N ALA A 7 29.12 -4.84 -70.18
CA ALA A 7 28.12 -5.50 -69.33
C ALA A 7 26.87 -4.63 -69.04
N ILE A 8 26.41 -3.85 -70.02
CA ILE A 8 25.18 -3.04 -69.90
C ILE A 8 23.95 -3.68 -70.59
N SER A 9 24.08 -4.87 -71.20
CA SER A 9 22.94 -5.56 -71.86
C SER A 9 22.46 -6.86 -71.20
N TYR A 10 22.76 -7.09 -69.91
CA TYR A 10 22.33 -8.30 -69.17
C TYR A 10 21.37 -8.06 -67.99
N ARG A 11 20.89 -6.83 -67.80
CA ARG A 11 19.92 -6.49 -66.74
C ARG A 11 18.60 -5.99 -67.32
N ARG A 12 17.89 -6.85 -68.07
CA ARG A 12 16.42 -6.70 -68.29
C ARG A 12 15.68 -7.94 -68.83
N ALA A 13 16.36 -9.08 -69.06
CA ALA A 13 15.75 -10.28 -69.66
C ALA A 13 15.59 -11.50 -68.72
N LEU A 14 15.77 -11.37 -67.40
CA LEU A 14 15.64 -12.48 -66.43
C LEU A 14 14.51 -12.34 -65.40
N ARG A 15 13.59 -11.39 -65.56
CA ARG A 15 12.50 -11.14 -64.59
C ARG A 15 11.08 -11.54 -65.03
N VAL A 16 10.91 -12.24 -66.16
CA VAL A 16 9.56 -12.57 -66.69
C VAL A 16 9.36 -14.05 -67.10
N LYS A 17 10.34 -14.94 -66.92
CA LYS A 17 10.20 -16.38 -67.25
C LYS A 17 10.23 -17.37 -66.07
N MET A 18 10.19 -16.90 -64.83
CA MET A 18 10.15 -17.74 -63.62
C MET A 18 8.85 -17.55 -62.80
N PHE A 19 7.71 -17.38 -63.48
CA PHE A 19 6.40 -17.25 -62.83
C PHE A 19 5.28 -18.06 -63.49
N ARG A 20 5.60 -19.03 -64.38
CA ARG A 20 4.62 -19.90 -65.05
C ARG A 20 4.98 -21.39 -65.11
N LEU A 21 5.85 -21.88 -64.22
CA LEU A 21 6.23 -23.31 -64.17
C LEU A 21 6.04 -23.99 -62.80
N PHE A 22 5.31 -23.38 -61.87
CA PHE A 22 4.97 -23.99 -60.56
C PHE A 22 3.47 -24.22 -60.34
N PHE A 23 2.65 -24.06 -61.38
CA PHE A 23 1.18 -24.18 -61.28
C PHE A 23 0.57 -25.38 -62.03
N VAL A 24 1.37 -26.37 -62.48
CA VAL A 24 0.87 -27.52 -63.27
C VAL A 24 1.29 -28.89 -62.69
N LEU A 25 1.88 -28.96 -61.49
CA LEU A 25 2.23 -30.23 -60.82
C LEU A 25 1.42 -30.47 -59.52
N ALA A 26 0.17 -29.99 -59.49
CA ALA A 26 -0.75 -30.14 -58.35
C ALA A 26 -2.02 -30.97 -58.67
N LEU A 27 -2.05 -31.75 -59.77
CA LEU A 27 -3.26 -32.47 -60.16
C LEU A 27 -2.97 -33.81 -60.84
N ALA A 28 -2.23 -34.72 -60.19
CA ALA A 28 -2.03 -36.07 -60.72
C ALA A 28 -1.61 -37.13 -59.68
N PHE A 29 -2.05 -37.05 -58.41
CA PHE A 29 -1.94 -38.19 -57.47
C PHE A 29 -3.12 -38.18 -56.48
N LEU A 30 -4.33 -38.15 -57.03
CA LEU A 30 -5.51 -38.76 -56.42
C LEU A 30 -5.80 -40.02 -57.24
N LEU A 31 -6.00 -41.16 -56.55
CA LEU A 31 -6.47 -42.48 -57.01
C LEU A 31 -5.41 -43.58 -57.19
N SER A 32 -5.09 -44.27 -56.08
CA SER A 32 -4.87 -45.74 -55.93
C SER A 32 -4.22 -45.94 -54.54
N SER A 33 -4.73 -46.65 -53.53
CA SER A 33 -5.59 -47.83 -53.48
C SER A 33 -6.21 -48.00 -52.08
N PHE A 34 -7.38 -48.63 -52.01
CA PHE A 34 -8.15 -48.96 -50.80
C PHE A 34 -7.88 -50.40 -50.29
N ALA A 35 -8.25 -50.64 -49.01
CA ALA A 35 -8.58 -51.91 -48.31
C ALA A 35 -7.46 -52.53 -47.42
N LYS A 36 -7.65 -53.06 -46.18
CA LYS A 36 -8.81 -53.32 -45.27
C LYS A 36 -8.30 -53.75 -43.84
N SER A 37 -8.91 -53.25 -42.74
CA SER A 37 -9.08 -53.80 -41.33
C SER A 37 -7.87 -54.27 -40.46
N PRO A 38 -7.97 -54.57 -39.12
CA PRO A 38 -8.79 -54.08 -37.97
C PRO A 38 -7.97 -53.71 -36.67
N ASN A 39 -8.67 -53.15 -35.66
CA ASN A 39 -8.45 -53.21 -34.19
C ASN A 39 -7.08 -53.01 -33.48
N ASN A 40 -7.18 -52.18 -32.42
CA ASN A 40 -6.63 -52.29 -31.06
C ASN A 40 -5.45 -51.39 -30.62
N SER A 41 -5.77 -50.59 -29.59
CA SER A 41 -4.94 -50.10 -28.47
C SER A 41 -3.50 -49.62 -28.64
N SER A 42 -3.27 -48.46 -28.03
CA SER A 42 -2.05 -48.00 -27.32
C SER A 42 -1.03 -47.15 -28.07
N ASN A 43 -0.86 -45.94 -27.51
CA ASN A 43 0.37 -45.17 -27.31
C ASN A 43 1.21 -44.63 -28.49
N GLN A 44 1.62 -43.37 -28.27
CA GLN A 44 2.72 -42.60 -28.90
C GLN A 44 2.43 -42.05 -30.30
N SER A 45 2.05 -40.77 -30.36
CA SER A 45 2.92 -39.58 -30.54
C SER A 45 3.40 -39.41 -31.98
N HIS A 46 2.85 -38.41 -32.68
CA HIS A 46 3.59 -37.49 -33.56
C HIS A 46 2.66 -36.41 -34.11
N GLY A 47 3.05 -35.15 -33.87
CA GLY A 47 2.88 -34.03 -34.80
C GLY A 47 1.46 -33.59 -35.18
N THR A 48 0.92 -32.63 -34.44
CA THR A 48 0.25 -31.47 -35.07
C THR A 48 0.34 -30.28 -34.14
N THR A 49 1.24 -29.37 -34.51
CA THR A 49 1.54 -28.12 -33.81
C THR A 49 0.44 -27.11 -34.10
N THR A 50 -0.54 -26.97 -33.22
CA THR A 50 -1.49 -25.85 -33.25
C THR A 50 -1.71 -25.27 -31.85
N LYS A 51 -1.08 -24.12 -31.61
CA LYS A 51 -1.61 -22.94 -30.88
C LYS A 51 -2.29 -23.13 -29.51
N SER A 52 -1.96 -24.17 -28.72
CA SER A 52 -2.64 -24.41 -27.43
C SER A 52 -1.75 -24.79 -26.24
N ASN A 53 -0.44 -24.52 -26.24
CA ASN A 53 0.44 -24.96 -25.13
C ASN A 53 1.01 -23.89 -24.21
N CYS A 54 0.77 -22.60 -24.41
CA CYS A 54 1.19 -21.59 -23.41
C CYS A 54 0.25 -21.55 -22.19
N CYS A 55 -1.07 -21.72 -22.36
CA CYS A 55 -1.99 -21.80 -21.22
C CYS A 55 -1.91 -23.14 -20.48
N ALA A 56 -1.63 -24.24 -21.20
CA ALA A 56 -1.59 -25.59 -20.60
C ALA A 56 -0.37 -25.81 -19.70
N LEU A 57 0.75 -25.10 -19.94
CA LEU A 57 1.94 -25.15 -19.07
C LEU A 57 1.73 -24.38 -17.75
N LEU A 58 1.03 -23.25 -17.78
CA LEU A 58 0.76 -22.42 -16.59
C LEU A 58 -0.25 -23.05 -15.63
N ALA A 59 -1.26 -23.76 -16.16
CA ALA A 59 -2.26 -24.46 -15.33
C ALA A 59 -1.67 -25.61 -14.51
N ARG A 60 -0.51 -26.16 -14.91
CA ARG A 60 0.19 -27.22 -14.15
C ARG A 60 1.12 -26.68 -13.05
N CYS A 61 1.34 -25.37 -12.96
CA CYS A 61 2.29 -24.77 -12.00
C CYS A 61 1.62 -24.06 -10.81
N CYS A 62 0.28 -24.05 -10.74
CA CYS A 62 -0.48 -23.50 -9.61
C CYS A 62 -1.02 -24.66 -8.77
N LYS A 63 -0.68 -24.71 -7.48
CA LYS A 63 -1.38 -25.59 -6.54
C LYS A 63 -2.69 -24.92 -6.13
N ASP A 64 -3.80 -25.66 -6.17
CA ASP A 64 -5.09 -25.16 -5.67
C ASP A 64 -4.95 -24.70 -4.20
N GLY A 65 -5.62 -23.59 -3.89
CA GLY A 65 -5.65 -23.06 -2.54
C GLY A 65 -6.36 -24.03 -1.59
N LYS A 66 -5.84 -24.19 -0.37
CA LYS A 66 -6.53 -24.98 0.66
C LYS A 66 -7.87 -24.33 1.00
N GLU A 67 -8.92 -25.14 1.13
CA GLU A 67 -10.23 -24.68 1.60
C GLU A 67 -10.10 -23.96 2.95
N GLY A 68 -10.91 -22.91 3.12
CA GLY A 68 -10.96 -22.16 4.38
C GLY A 68 -11.45 -23.06 5.51
N LYS A 69 -10.92 -22.85 6.72
CA LYS A 69 -11.45 -23.55 7.90
C LYS A 69 -12.83 -22.98 8.25
N ASP A 70 -13.74 -23.87 8.63
CA ASP A 70 -15.04 -23.49 9.15
C ASP A 70 -14.91 -22.54 10.35
N GLY A 71 -15.87 -21.62 10.47
CA GLY A 71 -15.94 -20.73 11.63
C GLY A 71 -16.15 -21.53 12.91
N GLN A 72 -15.57 -21.06 14.02
CA GLN A 72 -15.87 -21.65 15.32
C GLN A 72 -17.28 -21.25 15.76
N ASN A 73 -18.00 -22.21 16.35
CA ASN A 73 -19.29 -21.95 16.98
C ASN A 73 -19.13 -20.90 18.08
N GLY A 74 -20.13 -20.02 18.24
CA GLY A 74 -20.16 -19.09 19.36
C GLY A 74 -20.27 -19.85 20.69
N GLU A 75 -19.72 -19.28 21.76
CA GLU A 75 -19.90 -19.82 23.10
C GLU A 75 -21.36 -19.69 23.55
N ASP A 76 -21.85 -20.71 24.24
CA ASP A 76 -23.19 -20.71 24.82
C ASP A 76 -23.34 -19.56 25.83
N GLY A 77 -24.52 -18.94 25.86
CA GLY A 77 -24.84 -17.92 26.86
C GLY A 77 -24.79 -18.52 28.26
N ARG A 78 -24.33 -17.74 29.25
CA ARG A 78 -24.35 -18.19 30.64
C ARG A 78 -25.79 -18.37 31.12
N ASP A 79 -26.02 -19.42 31.91
CA ASP A 79 -27.32 -19.65 32.56
C ASP A 79 -27.71 -18.46 33.44
N GLY A 80 -29.01 -18.14 33.44
CA GLY A 80 -29.57 -17.15 34.35
C GLY A 80 -29.42 -17.61 35.80
N VAL A 81 -29.17 -16.68 36.71
CA VAL A 81 -29.08 -17.00 38.14
C VAL A 81 -30.48 -17.34 38.65
N ASN A 82 -30.63 -18.44 39.39
CA ASN A 82 -31.89 -18.80 40.02
C ASN A 82 -32.36 -17.66 40.96
N GLY A 83 -33.67 -17.39 40.96
CA GLY A 83 -34.26 -16.48 41.93
C GLY A 83 -34.00 -16.97 43.36
N ARG A 84 -33.79 -16.04 44.29
CA ARG A 84 -33.72 -16.39 45.72
C ARG A 84 -35.09 -16.90 46.16
N ASP A 85 -35.09 -17.91 47.03
CA ASP A 85 -36.31 -18.41 47.66
C ASP A 85 -37.04 -17.26 48.36
N GLY A 86 -38.37 -17.25 48.24
CA GLY A 86 -39.21 -16.29 48.95
C GLY A 86 -39.04 -16.48 50.47
N ARG A 87 -39.01 -15.38 51.22
CA ARG A 87 -39.00 -15.47 52.69
C ARG A 87 -40.28 -16.15 53.16
N ASP A 88 -40.15 -17.05 54.13
CA ASP A 88 -41.28 -17.68 54.80
C ASP A 88 -42.25 -16.61 55.34
N GLY A 89 -43.55 -16.79 55.08
CA GLY A 89 -44.58 -15.92 55.59
C GLY A 89 -44.71 -16.06 57.11
N THR A 90 -44.72 -14.93 57.82
CA THR A 90 -45.10 -14.93 59.24
C THR A 90 -46.57 -15.32 59.39
N VAL A 91 -46.86 -16.25 60.30
CA VAL A 91 -48.23 -16.66 60.66
C VAL A 91 -49.04 -15.43 61.09
N GLY A 92 -50.14 -15.16 60.39
CA GLY A 92 -50.97 -13.99 60.62
C GLY A 92 -51.87 -14.12 61.85
N ALA A 93 -51.96 -13.05 62.65
CA ALA A 93 -53.07 -12.88 63.59
C ALA A 93 -54.37 -12.58 62.81
N LYS A 94 -55.48 -13.14 63.31
CA LYS A 94 -56.86 -12.99 62.82
C LYS A 94 -57.21 -11.50 62.61
N GLY A 95 -57.66 -11.15 61.40
CA GLY A 95 -57.68 -9.75 60.93
C GLY A 95 -58.90 -8.90 61.27
N GLU A 96 -58.69 -7.59 61.26
CA GLU A 96 -59.72 -6.57 61.03
C GLU A 96 -59.60 -6.01 59.60
N LYS A 97 -60.73 -5.64 59.02
CA LYS A 97 -60.89 -5.24 57.61
C LYS A 97 -60.37 -3.81 57.38
N GLY A 98 -59.50 -3.63 56.38
CA GLY A 98 -58.96 -2.32 55.95
C GLY A 98 -58.61 -2.28 54.45
N GLU A 99 -58.53 -1.06 53.91
CA GLU A 99 -58.83 -0.59 52.53
C GLU A 99 -58.00 -1.10 51.33
N PRO A 100 -58.47 -0.92 50.07
CA PRO A 100 -57.76 -1.34 48.86
C PRO A 100 -56.46 -0.54 48.61
N GLY A 101 -55.34 -1.26 48.49
CA GLY A 101 -54.02 -0.69 48.16
C GLY A 101 -53.72 -0.59 46.66
N MET A 102 -52.96 0.45 46.30
CA MET A 102 -52.44 0.78 44.97
C MET A 102 -51.64 -0.36 44.29
N HIS A 103 -51.73 -0.41 42.94
CA HIS A 103 -50.90 -1.28 42.10
C HIS A 103 -49.40 -1.11 42.38
N GLY A 104 -48.75 -2.21 42.73
CA GLY A 104 -47.30 -2.28 42.92
C GLY A 104 -46.51 -2.27 41.61
N VAL A 105 -45.41 -1.52 41.62
CA VAL A 105 -44.34 -1.57 40.62
C VAL A 105 -43.63 -2.92 40.71
N ASN A 106 -43.48 -3.61 39.57
CA ASN A 106 -42.71 -4.84 39.45
C ASN A 106 -41.21 -4.54 39.63
N GLU A 107 -40.62 -4.87 40.79
CA GLU A 107 -39.17 -4.76 41.01
C GLU A 107 -38.38 -6.08 40.88
N ASN A 108 -39.02 -7.20 40.49
CA ASN A 108 -38.32 -8.49 40.34
C ASN A 108 -38.47 -9.09 38.94
N ALA A 109 -38.01 -8.36 37.92
CA ALA A 109 -37.77 -8.97 36.61
C ALA A 109 -36.49 -9.80 36.67
N SER A 110 -36.60 -11.10 36.44
CA SER A 110 -35.48 -12.01 36.19
C SER A 110 -34.58 -11.40 35.11
N THR A 111 -33.28 -11.30 35.36
CA THR A 111 -32.34 -10.91 34.30
C THR A 111 -32.27 -12.05 33.30
N LYS A 112 -32.84 -11.83 32.11
CA LYS A 112 -32.67 -12.75 30.98
C LYS A 112 -31.17 -12.91 30.72
N GLY A 113 -30.69 -14.15 30.65
CA GLY A 113 -29.28 -14.44 30.37
C GLY A 113 -28.79 -13.69 29.13
N GLU A 114 -27.53 -13.23 29.16
CA GLU A 114 -26.93 -12.53 28.03
C GLU A 114 -26.94 -13.44 26.79
N LYS A 115 -27.36 -12.89 25.65
CA LYS A 115 -27.34 -13.62 24.39
C LYS A 115 -25.89 -13.97 24.05
N GLY A 116 -25.61 -15.25 23.77
CA GLY A 116 -24.29 -15.74 23.39
C GLY A 116 -23.68 -14.92 22.25
N SER A 117 -22.35 -14.81 22.25
CA SER A 117 -21.64 -14.05 21.24
C SER A 117 -21.82 -14.66 19.84
N GLN A 118 -21.96 -13.82 18.82
CA GLN A 118 -22.05 -14.32 17.45
C GLN A 118 -20.69 -14.92 17.05
N GLY A 119 -20.69 -16.17 16.58
CA GLY A 119 -19.48 -16.87 16.15
C GLY A 119 -18.71 -16.12 15.07
N GLN A 120 -17.38 -16.27 15.05
CA GLN A 120 -16.53 -15.61 14.06
C GLN A 120 -16.80 -16.18 12.67
N LYS A 121 -16.95 -15.29 11.68
CA LYS A 121 -17.08 -15.70 10.27
C LYS A 121 -15.82 -16.44 9.83
N GLY A 122 -15.98 -17.60 9.17
CA GLY A 122 -14.88 -18.42 8.68
C GLY A 122 -13.89 -17.64 7.80
N GLN A 123 -12.62 -18.02 7.85
CA GLN A 123 -11.58 -17.39 7.05
C GLN A 123 -11.75 -17.77 5.58
N LYS A 124 -11.69 -16.78 4.68
CA LYS A 124 -11.67 -17.05 3.23
C LYS A 124 -10.40 -17.85 2.90
N GLY A 125 -10.53 -18.90 2.09
CA GLY A 125 -9.39 -19.72 1.64
C GLY A 125 -8.29 -18.87 1.00
N MET A 126 -7.03 -19.29 1.19
CA MET A 126 -5.89 -18.60 0.59
C MET A 126 -5.91 -18.79 -0.94
N PRO A 127 -5.60 -17.76 -1.75
CA PRO A 127 -5.35 -17.95 -3.18
C PRO A 127 -4.22 -18.96 -3.39
N GLY A 128 -4.30 -19.78 -4.46
CA GLY A 128 -3.20 -20.66 -4.86
C GLY A 128 -1.90 -19.87 -5.08
N THR A 129 -0.76 -20.51 -4.82
CA THR A 129 0.57 -19.92 -5.00
C THR A 129 1.28 -20.56 -6.19
N CYS A 130 1.97 -19.76 -6.99
CA CYS A 130 2.94 -20.23 -7.99
C CYS A 130 4.30 -20.40 -7.30
N ASP A 131 4.92 -21.58 -7.38
CA ASP A 131 6.22 -21.84 -6.75
C ASP A 131 7.38 -21.17 -7.53
N ASP A 132 8.19 -20.35 -6.86
CA ASP A 132 9.33 -19.59 -7.43
C ASP A 132 10.49 -20.46 -7.95
N LEU A 133 10.58 -21.72 -7.53
CA LEU A 133 11.68 -22.62 -7.90
C LEU A 133 11.62 -23.09 -9.36
N ILE A 134 10.47 -22.98 -10.02
CA ILE A 134 10.28 -23.40 -11.40
C ILE A 134 10.79 -22.32 -12.39
N TRP A 135 10.79 -21.05 -11.98
CA TRP A 135 11.19 -19.93 -12.84
C TRP A 135 12.67 -19.94 -13.22
N LYS A 136 13.53 -20.39 -12.30
CA LYS A 136 14.98 -20.44 -12.54
C LYS A 136 15.35 -21.54 -13.53
N ASP A 137 14.71 -22.71 -13.41
CA ASP A 137 14.91 -23.85 -14.32
C ASP A 137 14.34 -23.62 -15.73
N ILE A 138 13.32 -22.76 -15.88
CA ILE A 138 12.78 -22.34 -17.20
C ILE A 138 13.74 -21.38 -17.90
N MET A 139 14.31 -20.41 -17.17
CA MET A 139 15.21 -19.41 -17.74
C MET A 139 16.59 -19.99 -18.10
N ASP A 140 17.08 -20.97 -17.34
CA ASP A 140 18.38 -21.60 -17.59
C ASP A 140 18.35 -22.61 -18.77
N LYS A 141 17.17 -22.99 -19.28
CA LYS A 141 17.01 -23.99 -20.37
C LYS A 141 16.59 -23.45 -21.73
N GLU A 142 16.20 -22.19 -21.86
CA GLU A 142 15.74 -21.62 -23.14
C GLU A 142 16.63 -20.45 -23.61
N SER A 143 17.86 -20.75 -24.04
CA SER A 143 18.73 -19.80 -24.73
C SER A 143 18.50 -19.73 -26.25
N SER A 144 17.39 -20.27 -26.77
CA SER A 144 17.14 -20.36 -28.21
C SER A 144 15.68 -20.22 -28.67
N LEU A 145 14.83 -19.55 -27.88
CA LEU A 145 13.48 -19.16 -28.32
C LEU A 145 13.39 -17.66 -28.56
N ASP A 146 13.60 -17.32 -29.83
CA ASP A 146 13.27 -16.03 -30.43
C ASP A 146 11.77 -15.73 -30.17
N LYS A 147 11.50 -14.63 -29.45
CA LYS A 147 10.16 -14.03 -29.22
C LYS A 147 9.10 -14.95 -28.60
N CYS A 148 9.27 -15.27 -27.31
CA CYS A 148 8.13 -15.29 -26.40
C CYS A 148 8.06 -13.91 -25.73
N SER A 149 7.35 -12.94 -26.34
CA SER A 149 7.00 -11.69 -25.68
C SER A 149 5.95 -11.99 -24.62
N THR A 150 6.39 -12.48 -23.47
CA THR A 150 5.53 -12.71 -22.31
C THR A 150 5.01 -11.35 -21.86
N GLY A 151 3.69 -11.14 -21.96
CA GLY A 151 3.02 -9.90 -21.52
C GLY A 151 2.96 -9.73 -20.00
N PHE A 152 3.99 -10.18 -19.27
CA PHE A 152 4.09 -10.11 -17.82
C PHE A 152 5.14 -9.06 -17.45
N TYR A 153 4.66 -7.87 -17.10
CA TYR A 153 5.52 -6.80 -16.62
C TYR A 153 5.67 -6.88 -15.09
N PHE A 154 6.85 -6.55 -14.58
CA PHE A 154 7.13 -6.59 -13.14
C PHE A 154 8.20 -5.58 -12.72
N PHE A 155 8.30 -5.32 -11.42
CA PHE A 155 9.38 -4.53 -10.84
C PHE A 155 10.64 -5.37 -10.62
N GLU A 156 11.72 -5.01 -11.31
CA GLU A 156 13.07 -5.55 -11.12
C GLU A 156 13.94 -4.55 -10.35
N LYS A 157 14.75 -5.02 -9.40
CA LYS A 157 15.65 -4.15 -8.62
C LYS A 157 16.82 -3.68 -9.51
N VAL A 158 17.03 -2.36 -9.59
CA VAL A 158 18.07 -1.75 -10.45
C VAL A 158 19.15 -1.02 -9.68
N GLN A 159 18.90 -0.60 -8.43
CA GLN A 159 19.90 0.12 -7.64
C GLN A 159 19.70 -0.08 -6.14
N ASP A 160 20.81 -0.23 -5.41
CA ASP A 160 20.88 -0.04 -3.97
C ASP A 160 21.20 1.42 -3.63
N LEU A 161 20.44 1.99 -2.70
CA LEU A 161 20.55 3.37 -2.24
C LEU A 161 21.03 3.38 -0.78
N PRO A 162 22.28 3.81 -0.50
CA PRO A 162 22.83 3.81 0.85
C PRO A 162 22.07 4.69 1.85
N THR A 163 21.15 4.11 2.59
CA THR A 163 20.34 4.80 3.60
C THR A 163 20.63 4.28 5.00
N ARG A 164 20.41 5.12 6.02
CA ARG A 164 20.67 4.77 7.43
C ARG A 164 19.40 4.95 8.25
N GLY A 165 18.77 3.82 8.63
CA GLY A 165 17.51 3.83 9.36
C GLY A 165 16.42 4.66 8.68
N ALA A 166 16.36 4.66 7.34
CA ALA A 166 15.38 5.42 6.60
C ALA A 166 13.95 4.99 6.98
N ALA A 167 13.08 5.97 7.14
CA ALA A 167 11.71 5.81 7.61
C ALA A 167 10.68 6.30 6.59
N ALA A 168 11.07 7.24 5.73
CA ALA A 168 10.22 7.78 4.68
C ALA A 168 11.03 8.05 3.41
N VAL A 169 10.37 8.03 2.26
CA VAL A 169 10.96 8.39 0.97
C VAL A 169 9.98 9.22 0.15
N GLN A 170 10.51 10.16 -0.62
CA GLN A 170 9.71 10.87 -1.61
C GLN A 170 10.54 11.26 -2.83
N HIS A 171 9.93 11.14 -4.00
CA HIS A 171 10.47 11.69 -5.24
C HIS A 171 10.00 13.13 -5.46
N PHE A 172 10.83 13.90 -6.17
CA PHE A 172 10.43 15.21 -6.69
C PHE A 172 11.35 15.65 -7.83
N THR A 173 10.91 16.66 -8.56
CA THR A 173 11.67 17.28 -9.66
C THR A 173 11.82 18.77 -9.41
N ILE A 174 13.03 19.27 -9.60
CA ILE A 174 13.35 20.71 -9.60
C ILE A 174 14.10 21.00 -10.88
N ASN A 175 13.57 21.91 -11.71
CA ASN A 175 14.18 22.34 -12.98
C ASN A 175 14.57 21.16 -13.89
N GLY A 176 13.69 20.17 -14.04
CA GLY A 176 13.92 18.96 -14.85
C GLY A 176 14.81 17.89 -14.20
N SER A 177 15.62 18.25 -13.20
CA SER A 177 16.42 17.28 -12.44
C SER A 177 15.55 16.47 -11.48
N LEU A 178 15.74 15.16 -11.48
CA LEU A 178 15.02 14.21 -10.62
C LEU A 178 15.78 13.96 -9.31
N PHE A 179 15.05 13.95 -8.20
CA PHE A 179 15.57 13.75 -6.86
C PHE A 179 14.77 12.73 -6.07
N LEU A 180 15.44 12.09 -5.10
CA LEU A 180 14.83 11.29 -4.05
C LEU A 180 15.30 11.80 -2.69
N THR A 181 14.39 12.04 -1.76
CA THR A 181 14.72 12.32 -0.36
C THR A 181 14.35 11.14 0.52
N PHE A 182 15.22 10.84 1.49
CA PHE A 182 14.98 9.84 2.53
C PHE A 182 15.04 10.50 3.91
N GLY A 183 13.97 10.33 4.69
CA GLY A 183 13.92 10.72 6.10
C GLY A 183 14.60 9.66 6.95
N ASN A 184 15.71 9.98 7.60
CA ASN A 184 16.47 9.01 8.40
C ASN A 184 16.10 9.10 9.88
N ASN A 185 15.72 7.97 10.49
CA ASN A 185 15.39 7.88 11.92
C ASN A 185 16.59 7.50 12.79
N GLN A 186 17.44 6.57 12.34
CA GLN A 186 18.44 5.90 13.17
C GLN A 186 19.83 5.95 12.52
N GLY A 187 20.87 6.25 13.31
CA GLY A 187 22.27 6.32 12.84
C GLY A 187 23.18 5.32 13.57
N ASP A 188 24.43 5.19 13.12
CA ASP A 188 25.41 4.16 13.55
C ASP A 188 25.68 4.11 15.06
N ILE A 189 25.48 5.21 15.78
CA ILE A 189 25.72 5.31 17.23
C ILE A 189 24.40 5.68 17.92
N GLN A 190 23.36 4.85 17.82
CA GLN A 190 22.09 4.85 18.62
C GLN A 190 21.44 6.20 19.04
N LYS A 191 21.80 7.34 18.45
CA LYS A 191 21.53 8.67 19.03
C LYS A 191 20.42 9.43 18.33
N HIS A 192 19.73 8.85 17.35
CA HIS A 192 18.60 9.44 16.59
C HIS A 192 18.80 10.87 16.04
N LYS A 193 20.00 11.44 16.18
CA LYS A 193 20.49 12.68 15.60
C LYS A 193 21.15 12.36 14.27
N THR A 194 20.37 11.81 13.36
CA THR A 194 20.84 11.42 12.02
C THR A 194 20.28 12.37 10.97
N GLY A 195 21.14 12.74 10.02
CA GLY A 195 20.75 13.60 8.90
C GLY A 195 19.95 12.82 7.86
N SER A 196 18.88 13.42 7.37
CA SER A 196 18.14 12.95 6.20
C SER A 196 18.95 13.23 4.95
N VAL A 197 18.69 12.52 3.85
CA VAL A 197 19.53 12.61 2.65
C VAL A 197 18.69 12.91 1.42
N VAL A 198 19.29 13.65 0.48
CA VAL A 198 18.76 13.95 -0.85
C VAL A 198 19.71 13.31 -1.85
N TYR A 199 19.16 12.53 -2.77
CA TYR A 199 19.83 11.97 -3.92
C TYR A 199 19.40 12.70 -5.17
N LYS A 200 20.29 12.82 -6.15
CA LYS A 200 20.01 13.35 -7.49
C LYS A 200 20.27 12.28 -8.53
N MET A 201 19.39 12.15 -9.51
CA MET A 201 19.60 11.28 -10.67
C MET A 201 20.75 11.82 -11.51
N ASP A 202 21.76 10.99 -11.77
CA ASP A 202 22.78 11.23 -12.77
C ASP A 202 22.27 10.76 -14.13
N GLU A 203 22.01 11.69 -15.06
CA GLU A 203 21.35 11.38 -16.33
C GLU A 203 22.15 10.43 -17.24
N PRO A 204 23.49 10.52 -17.33
CA PRO A 204 24.29 9.60 -18.15
C PRO A 204 24.29 8.17 -17.63
N THR A 205 24.40 7.98 -16.31
CA THR A 205 24.47 6.63 -15.72
C THR A 205 23.12 6.07 -15.31
N GLU A 206 22.07 6.89 -15.26
CA GLU A 206 20.73 6.57 -14.75
C GLU A 206 20.74 6.02 -13.32
N LYS A 207 21.69 6.51 -12.51
CA LYS A 207 21.84 6.14 -11.11
C LYS A 207 21.67 7.36 -10.22
N PHE A 208 21.01 7.16 -9.09
CA PHE A 208 20.97 8.17 -8.04
C PHE A 208 22.29 8.24 -7.30
N THR A 209 22.79 9.46 -7.11
CA THR A 209 23.99 9.75 -6.31
C THR A 209 23.63 10.69 -5.16
N LEU A 210 24.34 10.57 -4.03
CA LEU A 210 24.10 11.42 -2.87
C LEU A 210 24.38 12.88 -3.25
N TYR A 211 23.38 13.75 -3.07
CA TYR A 211 23.44 15.16 -3.43
C TYR A 211 23.62 16.07 -2.22
N GLN A 212 22.86 15.79 -1.14
CA GLN A 212 22.87 16.63 0.05
C GLN A 212 22.49 15.82 1.30
N THR A 213 23.10 16.16 2.44
CA THR A 213 22.63 15.74 3.77
C THR A 213 21.93 16.91 4.46
N LEU A 214 20.74 16.67 4.98
CA LEU A 214 19.89 17.62 5.70
C LEU A 214 20.05 17.41 7.21
N GLN A 215 20.21 18.49 7.95
CA GLN A 215 20.30 18.45 9.42
C GLN A 215 18.91 18.22 10.01
N THR A 216 18.59 16.97 10.34
CA THR A 216 17.30 16.50 10.86
C THR A 216 17.48 15.69 12.13
N ARG A 217 16.38 15.42 12.83
CA ARG A 217 16.38 14.76 14.15
C ARG A 217 15.35 13.64 14.16
N GLY A 218 15.83 12.42 13.87
CA GLY A 218 15.06 11.19 13.84
C GLY A 218 13.81 11.31 12.98
N ALA A 219 13.99 11.53 11.67
CA ALA A 219 12.89 11.81 10.77
C ALA A 219 12.00 10.59 10.52
N HIS A 220 10.67 10.76 10.53
CA HIS A 220 9.69 9.72 10.18
C HIS A 220 8.91 9.99 8.90
N GLY A 221 8.87 11.24 8.45
CA GLY A 221 8.09 11.66 7.29
C GLY A 221 8.79 12.77 6.54
N VAL A 222 8.64 12.78 5.23
CA VAL A 222 9.13 13.84 4.33
C VAL A 222 8.00 14.24 3.40
N GLU A 223 7.84 15.54 3.13
CA GLU A 223 6.86 16.07 2.20
C GLU A 223 7.47 17.22 1.38
N TYR A 224 7.64 17.00 0.09
CA TYR A 224 8.03 17.98 -0.90
C TYR A 224 6.79 18.70 -1.44
N PHE A 225 6.92 20.00 -1.64
CA PHE A 225 5.89 20.80 -2.28
C PHE A 225 6.48 22.08 -2.88
N SER A 226 5.72 22.71 -3.78
CA SER A 226 6.05 24.02 -4.32
C SER A 226 4.96 25.04 -3.98
N ILE A 227 5.38 26.30 -3.81
CA ILE A 227 4.49 27.45 -3.71
C ILE A 227 5.00 28.47 -4.72
N ALA A 228 4.24 28.67 -5.79
CA ALA A 228 4.70 29.37 -6.99
C ALA A 228 5.98 28.71 -7.55
N ASP A 229 7.04 29.48 -7.75
CA ASP A 229 8.35 29.07 -8.26
C ASP A 229 9.30 28.54 -7.17
N LYS A 230 8.88 28.58 -5.90
CA LYS A 230 9.71 28.18 -4.75
C LYS A 230 9.46 26.71 -4.40
N HIS A 231 10.54 25.99 -4.16
CA HIS A 231 10.53 24.58 -3.79
C HIS A 231 10.84 24.40 -2.30
N PHE A 232 10.05 23.56 -1.64
CA PHE A 232 10.15 23.29 -0.22
C PHE A 232 10.16 21.80 0.08
N LEU A 233 10.76 21.46 1.22
CA LEU A 233 10.79 20.11 1.75
C LEU A 233 10.54 20.17 3.26
N ALA A 234 9.40 19.66 3.71
CA ALA A 234 9.11 19.49 5.13
C ALA A 234 9.61 18.13 5.62
N VAL A 235 10.25 18.10 6.78
CA VAL A 235 10.72 16.87 7.44
C VAL A 235 10.13 16.79 8.84
N ALA A 236 9.42 15.69 9.10
CA ALA A 236 8.79 15.37 10.38
C ALA A 236 9.84 14.78 11.34
N ASN A 237 10.35 15.61 12.25
CA ASN A 237 11.26 15.19 13.29
C ASN A 237 10.48 14.48 14.39
N TYR A 238 10.71 13.17 14.54
CA TYR A 238 9.87 12.31 15.36
C TYR A 238 10.43 12.10 16.76
N TRP A 239 11.72 11.79 16.88
CA TRP A 239 12.34 11.54 18.18
C TRP A 239 13.86 11.64 18.09
N ASP A 240 14.50 12.28 19.07
CA ASP A 240 15.97 12.32 19.18
C ASP A 240 16.51 12.16 20.61
N GLY A 241 15.68 11.54 21.47
CA GLY A 241 15.81 11.55 22.92
C GLY A 241 14.55 12.10 23.59
N THR A 242 13.82 12.96 22.88
CA THR A 242 12.53 13.55 23.29
C THR A 242 11.56 13.57 22.11
N TYR A 243 10.26 13.54 22.39
CA TYR A 243 9.17 13.78 21.44
C TYR A 243 8.78 15.27 21.32
N GLN A 244 9.34 16.14 22.16
CA GLN A 244 9.06 17.59 22.16
C GLN A 244 10.11 18.32 21.32
N LEU A 245 10.04 18.13 20.01
CA LEU A 245 10.99 18.71 19.06
C LEU A 245 10.29 19.34 17.86
N ASP A 246 10.86 20.45 17.40
CA ASP A 246 10.41 21.12 16.18
C ASP A 246 10.74 20.29 14.94
N SER A 247 9.80 20.25 14.02
CA SER A 247 10.01 19.80 12.65
C SER A 247 10.54 20.95 11.79
N VAL A 248 11.12 20.63 10.63
CA VAL A 248 11.83 21.62 9.81
C VAL A 248 11.27 21.64 8.40
N VAL A 249 10.99 22.84 7.90
CA VAL A 249 10.75 23.11 6.48
C VAL A 249 12.01 23.71 5.90
N PHE A 250 12.51 23.10 4.83
CA PHE A 250 13.62 23.59 4.04
C PHE A 250 13.08 24.27 2.77
N GLN A 251 13.82 25.25 2.25
CA GLN A 251 13.57 25.88 0.95
C GLN A 251 14.81 25.73 0.06
N TRP A 252 14.58 25.41 -1.20
CA TRP A 252 15.62 25.38 -2.22
C TRP A 252 16.12 26.80 -2.53
N ASN A 253 17.43 27.01 -2.49
CA ASN A 253 18.05 28.32 -2.77
C ASN A 253 18.61 28.45 -4.20
N GLY A 254 18.31 27.52 -5.09
CA GLY A 254 18.91 27.41 -6.42
C GLY A 254 19.97 26.30 -6.54
N GLN A 255 20.62 25.95 -5.43
CA GLN A 255 21.68 24.94 -5.39
C GLN A 255 21.42 23.84 -4.36
N ARG A 256 20.78 24.14 -3.23
CA ARG A 256 20.54 23.16 -2.16
C ARG A 256 19.36 23.57 -1.30
N PHE A 257 18.87 22.64 -0.49
CA PHE A 257 17.87 22.92 0.54
C PHE A 257 18.52 23.60 1.75
N MET A 258 17.98 24.76 2.13
CA MET A 258 18.37 25.52 3.31
C MET A 258 17.21 25.56 4.30
N VAL A 259 17.49 25.59 5.61
CA VAL A 259 16.43 25.72 6.62
C VAL A 259 15.66 27.01 6.36
N PHE A 260 14.34 26.89 6.19
CA PHE A 260 13.45 28.01 5.93
C PHE A 260 12.62 28.34 7.19
N GLN A 261 12.06 27.31 7.83
CA GLN A 261 11.21 27.49 8.99
C GLN A 261 11.27 26.27 9.91
N LYS A 262 11.21 26.50 11.22
CA LYS A 262 10.91 25.46 12.22
C LYS A 262 9.43 25.52 12.60
N LEU A 263 8.80 24.35 12.72
CA LEU A 263 7.41 24.19 13.10
C LEU A 263 7.32 23.45 14.43
N PRO A 264 6.66 24.03 15.46
CA PRO A 264 6.44 23.34 16.73
C PRO A 264 5.66 22.04 16.53
N THR A 265 6.27 20.92 16.87
CA THR A 265 5.66 19.60 16.71
C THR A 265 5.88 18.72 17.91
N LYS A 266 5.10 17.63 17.98
CA LYS A 266 5.16 16.67 19.09
C LYS A 266 5.15 15.26 18.51
N GLY A 267 6.32 14.64 18.45
CA GLY A 267 6.51 13.34 17.82
C GLY A 267 5.94 13.30 16.40
N ALA A 268 6.33 14.26 15.56
CA ALA A 268 5.77 14.38 14.21
C ALA A 268 6.10 13.14 13.40
N ALA A 269 5.07 12.47 12.89
CA ALA A 269 5.21 11.24 12.13
C ALA A 269 5.12 11.47 10.62
N HIS A 270 4.25 12.38 10.17
CA HIS A 270 3.99 12.60 8.76
C HIS A 270 3.52 14.03 8.47
N PHE A 271 3.89 14.55 7.30
CA PHE A 271 3.41 15.82 6.76
C PHE A 271 2.58 15.58 5.50
N LYS A 272 1.60 16.45 5.27
CA LYS A 272 0.92 16.53 3.98
C LYS A 272 0.68 17.98 3.60
N PHE A 273 1.19 18.37 2.43
CA PHE A 273 0.88 19.66 1.83
C PHE A 273 -0.40 19.54 1.00
N PHE A 274 -1.24 20.59 1.04
CA PHE A 274 -2.43 20.66 0.20
C PHE A 274 -2.84 22.11 -0.07
N THR A 275 -3.61 22.28 -1.15
CA THR A 275 -4.27 23.54 -1.48
C THR A 275 -5.77 23.36 -1.32
N SER A 276 -6.41 24.31 -0.64
CA SER A 276 -7.88 24.39 -0.52
C SER A 276 -8.29 25.83 -0.78
N ASN A 277 -9.26 26.05 -1.66
CA ASN A 277 -9.75 27.39 -2.02
C ASN A 277 -8.63 28.40 -2.35
N ARG A 278 -7.60 27.96 -3.11
CA ARG A 278 -6.38 28.73 -3.47
C ARG A 278 -5.45 29.07 -2.30
N GLU A 279 -5.82 28.72 -1.07
CA GLU A 279 -5.00 28.83 0.12
C GLU A 279 -4.15 27.57 0.31
N LYS A 280 -2.96 27.73 0.88
CA LYS A 280 -1.96 26.66 0.99
C LYS A 280 -1.81 26.27 2.44
N TYR A 281 -1.79 24.96 2.67
CA TYR A 281 -1.76 24.39 3.99
C TYR A 281 -0.73 23.27 4.08
N LEU A 282 -0.22 23.06 5.28
CA LEU A 282 0.66 21.96 5.63
C LEU A 282 0.12 21.34 6.91
N THR A 283 -0.37 20.11 6.84
CA THR A 283 -0.86 19.38 8.02
C THR A 283 0.21 18.42 8.52
N VAL A 284 0.29 18.25 9.84
CA VAL A 284 1.20 17.31 10.51
C VAL A 284 0.42 16.33 11.38
N ALA A 285 0.75 15.05 11.25
CA ALA A 285 0.33 14.00 12.17
C ALA A 285 1.28 13.98 13.38
N ASN A 286 0.78 14.39 14.55
CA ASN A 286 1.53 14.31 15.80
C ASN A 286 1.15 13.03 16.53
N ARG A 287 2.13 12.15 16.79
CA ARG A 287 1.87 10.88 17.47
C ARG A 287 1.68 11.07 18.96
N ARG A 288 2.63 11.73 19.61
CA ARG A 288 2.67 11.82 21.06
C ARG A 288 3.50 12.98 21.52
N ASP A 289 3.26 13.37 22.76
CA ASP A 289 4.22 14.11 23.54
C ASP A 289 4.87 13.21 24.60
N GLU A 290 5.59 13.80 25.54
CA GLU A 290 6.23 13.03 26.61
C GLU A 290 5.21 12.30 27.49
N ARG A 291 3.97 12.80 27.58
CA ARG A 291 2.98 12.37 28.57
C ARG A 291 1.88 11.48 27.98
N THR A 292 1.42 11.76 26.76
CA THR A 292 0.22 11.10 26.19
C THR A 292 0.29 10.89 24.68
N TYR A 293 -0.48 9.90 24.21
CA TYR A 293 -0.75 9.66 22.79
C TYR A 293 -1.99 10.41 22.28
N SER A 294 -2.82 10.97 23.16
CA SER A 294 -3.92 11.88 22.78
C SER A 294 -3.37 13.29 22.50
N THR A 295 -2.48 13.35 21.51
CA THR A 295 -1.80 14.57 21.09
C THR A 295 -2.49 15.11 19.84
N LYS A 296 -2.83 16.40 19.86
CA LYS A 296 -3.45 17.04 18.70
C LYS A 296 -2.49 17.15 17.52
N SER A 297 -2.97 16.76 16.36
CA SER A 297 -2.37 17.07 15.07
C SER A 297 -2.62 18.55 14.72
N VAL A 298 -1.81 19.12 13.82
CA VAL A 298 -1.86 20.57 13.55
C VAL A 298 -1.92 20.83 12.06
N ILE A 299 -2.78 21.77 11.66
CA ILE A 299 -2.83 22.32 10.31
C ILE A 299 -2.20 23.70 10.37
N TYR A 300 -1.20 23.92 9.50
CA TYR A 300 -0.59 25.22 9.29
C TYR A 300 -1.10 25.84 8.00
N LYS A 301 -1.29 27.16 7.98
CA LYS A 301 -1.69 27.94 6.82
C LYS A 301 -0.56 28.88 6.40
N TRP A 302 -0.28 28.91 5.10
CA TRP A 302 0.67 29.83 4.49
C TRP A 302 0.09 31.25 4.48
N ASN A 303 0.83 32.24 4.98
CA ASN A 303 0.40 33.65 4.99
C ASN A 303 1.04 34.51 3.89
N GLY A 304 1.75 33.92 2.93
CA GLY A 304 2.57 34.63 1.95
C GLY A 304 4.06 34.61 2.25
N PHE A 305 4.44 34.45 3.53
CA PHE A 305 5.83 34.52 3.99
C PHE A 305 6.28 33.29 4.77
N LYS A 306 5.39 32.67 5.55
CA LYS A 306 5.65 31.50 6.38
C LYS A 306 4.37 30.73 6.69
N PHE A 307 4.53 29.54 7.24
CA PHE A 307 3.42 28.75 7.77
C PHE A 307 3.08 29.18 9.20
N ASN A 308 1.83 29.51 9.48
CA ASN A 308 1.34 29.79 10.84
C ASN A 308 0.33 28.74 11.26
N LYS A 309 0.26 28.43 12.55
CA LYS A 309 -0.76 27.49 13.07
C LYS A 309 -2.14 28.04 12.70
N PHE A 310 -2.95 27.19 12.07
CA PHE A 310 -4.30 27.52 11.61
C PHE A 310 -5.36 26.81 12.44
N GLN A 311 -5.18 25.50 12.65
CA GLN A 311 -6.13 24.70 13.40
C GLN A 311 -5.43 23.52 14.09
N GLU A 312 -5.92 23.14 15.27
CA GLU A 312 -5.55 21.89 15.92
C GLU A 312 -6.66 20.85 15.74
N ILE A 313 -6.27 19.60 15.48
CA ILE A 313 -7.16 18.49 15.20
C ILE A 313 -6.96 17.43 16.28
N ALA A 314 -8.05 17.02 16.93
CA ALA A 314 -8.01 15.94 17.90
C ALA A 314 -7.69 14.61 17.18
N THR A 315 -6.57 14.00 17.55
CA THR A 315 -6.08 12.73 17.02
C THR A 315 -5.53 11.86 18.14
N GLU A 316 -5.45 10.55 17.91
CA GLU A 316 -4.97 9.57 18.89
C GLU A 316 -3.79 8.81 18.29
N GLY A 317 -2.56 9.18 18.68
CA GLY A 317 -1.38 8.51 18.19
C GLY A 317 -1.21 8.64 16.68
N ALA A 318 -1.52 9.79 16.08
CA ALA A 318 -1.55 9.90 14.62
C ALA A 318 -0.18 9.62 14.01
N MET A 319 -0.14 8.69 13.05
CA MET A 319 1.10 8.27 12.37
C MET A 319 1.14 8.69 10.90
N GLY A 320 -0.02 8.83 10.26
CA GLY A 320 -0.12 9.22 8.86
C GLY A 320 -1.28 10.18 8.63
N CYS A 321 -1.19 10.99 7.58
CA CYS A 321 -2.25 11.88 7.17
C CYS A 321 -2.27 12.10 5.65
N THR A 322 -3.46 12.28 5.10
CA THR A 322 -3.66 12.65 3.69
C THR A 322 -4.75 13.71 3.56
N ALA A 323 -4.67 14.52 2.51
CA ALA A 323 -5.65 15.53 2.17
C ALA A 323 -6.14 15.31 0.74
N PHE A 324 -7.43 15.45 0.50
CA PHE A 324 -8.07 15.12 -0.78
C PHE A 324 -9.33 15.94 -1.01
N GLY A 325 -9.79 16.01 -2.26
CA GLY A 325 -11.00 16.72 -2.65
C GLY A 325 -12.13 15.76 -3.05
N ILE A 326 -13.37 16.06 -2.66
CA ILE A 326 -14.58 15.46 -3.20
C ILE A 326 -15.57 16.59 -3.47
N ASN A 327 -16.04 16.73 -4.71
CA ASN A 327 -17.01 17.74 -5.12
C ASN A 327 -16.64 19.16 -4.64
N ASN A 328 -15.41 19.59 -4.91
CA ASN A 328 -14.82 20.89 -4.49
C ASN A 328 -14.74 21.12 -2.98
N VAL A 329 -15.02 20.11 -2.15
CA VAL A 329 -14.79 20.17 -0.71
C VAL A 329 -13.50 19.45 -0.37
N THR A 330 -12.65 20.08 0.45
CA THR A 330 -11.42 19.47 0.96
C THR A 330 -11.70 18.64 2.20
N PHE A 331 -11.03 17.50 2.29
CA PHE A 331 -11.06 16.58 3.41
C PHE A 331 -9.64 16.28 3.86
N ILE A 332 -9.49 15.88 5.12
CA ILE A 332 -8.24 15.35 5.67
C ILE A 332 -8.56 14.06 6.42
N ALA A 333 -7.79 13.01 6.19
CA ALA A 333 -7.85 11.79 6.96
C ALA A 333 -6.57 11.61 7.78
N PHE A 334 -6.72 11.09 9.01
CA PHE A 334 -5.63 10.74 9.91
C PHE A 334 -5.69 9.26 10.27
N ALA A 335 -4.55 8.58 10.12
CA ALA A 335 -4.34 7.22 10.58
C ALA A 335 -3.96 7.23 12.07
N ASN A 336 -4.86 6.74 12.92
CA ASN A 336 -4.68 6.70 14.37
C ASN A 336 -4.12 5.34 14.79
N TYR A 337 -2.95 5.36 15.44
CA TYR A 337 -2.19 4.15 15.76
C TYR A 337 -2.46 3.63 17.17
N TYR A 338 -2.49 4.52 18.16
CA TYR A 338 -2.43 4.13 19.57
C TYR A 338 -3.03 5.22 20.46
N ASN A 339 -3.96 4.85 21.33
CA ASN A 339 -4.69 5.82 22.14
C ASN A 339 -4.06 6.06 23.51
N SER A 340 -4.60 7.03 24.24
CA SER A 340 -4.20 7.34 25.63
C SER A 340 -4.30 6.16 26.60
N GLN A 341 -5.20 5.20 26.37
CA GLN A 341 -5.32 3.96 27.16
C GLN A 341 -4.35 2.87 26.70
N GLN A 342 -3.39 3.19 25.83
CA GLN A 342 -2.37 2.26 25.38
C GLN A 342 -2.92 1.06 24.60
N LYS A 343 -4.00 1.28 23.83
CA LYS A 343 -4.63 0.27 22.98
C LYS A 343 -4.46 0.60 21.50
N TYR A 344 -4.37 -0.46 20.69
CA TYR A 344 -4.26 -0.41 19.23
C TYR A 344 -5.62 -0.44 18.51
N SER A 345 -6.71 -0.77 19.23
CA SER A 345 -8.08 -0.71 18.72
C SER A 345 -8.58 0.73 18.65
N VAL A 346 -7.98 1.51 17.75
CA VAL A 346 -8.23 2.95 17.59
C VAL A 346 -8.76 3.22 16.19
N GLN A 347 -9.91 3.89 16.14
CA GLN A 347 -10.51 4.31 14.88
C GLN A 347 -9.75 5.49 14.28
N SER A 348 -9.52 5.41 12.98
CA SER A 348 -8.99 6.51 12.17
C SER A 348 -10.09 7.53 11.90
N THR A 349 -9.72 8.76 11.54
CA THR A 349 -10.69 9.87 11.49
C THR A 349 -10.60 10.65 10.19
N VAL A 350 -11.76 11.06 9.68
CA VAL A 350 -11.90 11.91 8.50
C VAL A 350 -12.54 13.23 8.90
N PHE A 351 -11.97 14.32 8.42
CA PHE A 351 -12.44 15.69 8.63
C PHE A 351 -12.81 16.31 7.29
N LYS A 352 -13.85 17.14 7.29
CA LYS A 352 -14.37 17.86 6.13
C LYS A 352 -14.20 19.36 6.34
N TRP A 353 -13.82 20.10 5.31
CA TRP A 353 -13.85 21.55 5.33
C TRP A 353 -15.30 22.05 5.37
N SER A 354 -15.63 22.85 6.38
CA SER A 354 -16.95 23.46 6.56
C SER A 354 -16.81 24.77 7.33
N GLY A 355 -17.43 25.85 6.85
CA GLY A 355 -17.46 27.12 7.60
C GLY A 355 -16.08 27.68 7.95
N GLY A 356 -15.10 27.57 7.03
CA GLY A 356 -13.76 28.12 7.23
C GLY A 356 -12.83 27.31 8.14
N HIS A 357 -13.21 26.09 8.54
CA HIS A 357 -12.38 25.19 9.34
C HIS A 357 -12.67 23.72 9.03
N PHE A 358 -11.87 22.80 9.56
CA PHE A 358 -12.09 21.36 9.43
C PHE A 358 -12.94 20.83 10.58
N VAL A 359 -14.04 20.17 10.26
CA VAL A 359 -14.93 19.50 11.22
C VAL A 359 -14.84 17.99 11.05
N LYS A 360 -14.92 17.23 12.15
CA LYS A 360 -14.92 15.77 12.07
C LYS A 360 -16.16 15.30 11.31
N LEU A 361 -15.95 14.52 10.26
CA LEU A 361 -17.02 13.90 9.48
C LEU A 361 -17.34 12.50 10.01
N GLN A 362 -16.31 11.66 10.16
CA GLN A 362 -16.49 10.24 10.38
C GLN A 362 -15.31 9.63 11.14
N SER A 363 -15.58 8.63 11.97
CA SER A 363 -14.59 7.66 12.44
C SER A 363 -14.67 6.39 11.60
N LEU A 364 -13.53 5.84 11.21
CA LEU A 364 -13.40 4.62 10.41
C LEU A 364 -12.75 3.53 11.24
N GLN A 365 -13.29 2.31 11.15
CA GLN A 365 -12.73 1.18 11.89
C GLN A 365 -11.34 0.85 11.36
N THR A 366 -10.35 0.92 12.25
CA THR A 366 -8.97 0.55 11.97
C THR A 366 -8.34 -0.02 13.24
N TYR A 367 -7.18 -0.67 13.10
CA TYR A 367 -6.40 -1.14 14.24
C TYR A 367 -4.93 -0.84 13.99
N GLY A 368 -4.29 -0.06 14.87
CA GLY A 368 -2.89 0.30 14.74
C GLY A 368 -2.56 0.91 13.38
N ALA A 369 -3.41 1.81 12.88
CA ALA A 369 -3.23 2.40 11.56
C ALA A 369 -1.99 3.30 11.55
N TYR A 370 -1.06 3.02 10.64
CA TYR A 370 0.22 3.70 10.54
C TYR A 370 0.24 4.76 9.42
N ASP A 371 -0.43 4.48 8.30
CA ASP A 371 -0.51 5.39 7.17
C ASP A 371 -1.91 5.38 6.54
N VAL A 372 -2.23 6.46 5.83
CA VAL A 372 -3.46 6.61 5.05
C VAL A 372 -3.18 7.33 3.75
N LYS A 373 -3.61 6.75 2.62
CA LYS A 373 -3.57 7.41 1.30
C LYS A 373 -4.96 7.51 0.71
N SER A 374 -5.21 8.62 0.02
CA SER A 374 -6.37 8.79 -0.85
C SER A 374 -6.01 8.38 -2.27
N VAL A 375 -6.86 7.60 -2.91
CA VAL A 375 -6.71 7.23 -4.32
C VAL A 375 -8.02 7.47 -5.06
N ASN A 376 -7.95 8.06 -6.25
CA ASN A 376 -9.10 8.19 -7.14
C ASN A 376 -8.98 7.14 -8.25
N ILE A 377 -10.03 6.35 -8.44
CA ILE A 377 -10.08 5.29 -9.46
C ILE A 377 -11.41 5.43 -10.17
N ASN A 378 -11.36 5.71 -11.48
CA ASN A 378 -12.54 5.86 -12.33
C ASN A 378 -13.59 6.83 -11.73
N GLY A 379 -13.13 7.96 -11.18
CA GLY A 379 -14.01 8.97 -10.56
C GLY A 379 -14.47 8.66 -9.14
N HIS A 380 -14.15 7.49 -8.59
CA HIS A 380 -14.45 7.14 -7.21
C HIS A 380 -13.27 7.41 -6.28
N THR A 381 -13.54 8.02 -5.13
CA THR A 381 -12.54 8.29 -4.10
C THR A 381 -12.50 7.16 -3.08
N PHE A 382 -11.29 6.67 -2.79
CA PHE A 382 -11.01 5.67 -1.78
C PHE A 382 -9.99 6.16 -0.76
N LEU A 383 -10.03 5.60 0.44
CA LEU A 383 -9.02 5.74 1.48
C LEU A 383 -8.45 4.36 1.83
N ALA A 384 -7.15 4.18 1.65
CA ALA A 384 -6.43 2.97 2.03
C ALA A 384 -5.64 3.22 3.32
N PHE A 385 -5.92 2.46 4.37
CA PHE A 385 -5.24 2.53 5.66
C PHE A 385 -4.29 1.36 5.83
N ALA A 386 -3.01 1.63 6.10
CA ALA A 386 -2.02 0.61 6.40
C ALA A 386 -2.09 0.30 7.90
N CYS A 387 -2.40 -0.95 8.26
CA CYS A 387 -2.53 -1.37 9.65
C CYS A 387 -1.31 -2.19 10.07
N TYR A 388 -0.60 -1.70 11.09
CA TYR A 388 0.63 -2.31 11.56
C TYR A 388 0.38 -3.42 12.56
N TYR A 389 -0.47 -3.18 13.56
CA TYR A 389 -0.67 -4.11 14.66
C TYR A 389 -2.09 -4.01 15.21
N SER A 390 -2.77 -5.16 15.32
CA SER A 390 -4.15 -5.20 15.81
C SER A 390 -4.30 -5.02 17.33
N GLY A 391 -3.18 -5.10 18.06
CA GLY A 391 -3.18 -5.36 19.50
C GLY A 391 -2.80 -6.79 19.85
N SER A 392 -2.90 -7.71 18.89
CA SER A 392 -2.59 -9.14 19.04
C SER A 392 -1.68 -9.72 17.96
N SER A 393 -1.70 -9.17 16.73
CA SER A 393 -0.99 -9.73 15.58
C SER A 393 -0.49 -8.64 14.62
N TYR A 394 0.69 -8.87 14.04
CA TYR A 394 1.20 -8.10 12.89
C TYR A 394 0.65 -8.60 11.55
N ASN A 395 0.16 -9.84 11.49
CA ASN A 395 -0.65 -10.29 10.36
C ASN A 395 -2.08 -9.79 10.60
N THR A 396 -2.42 -8.65 9.99
CA THR A 396 -3.69 -7.97 10.24
C THR A 396 -4.20 -7.29 8.97
N ASP A 397 -5.51 -7.06 8.92
CA ASP A 397 -6.16 -6.44 7.80
C ASP A 397 -5.82 -4.95 7.73
N SER A 398 -5.39 -4.52 6.55
CA SER A 398 -5.41 -3.14 6.11
C SER A 398 -6.73 -2.87 5.40
N PHE A 399 -7.32 -1.70 5.66
CA PHE A 399 -8.70 -1.40 5.25
C PHE A 399 -8.74 -0.39 4.11
N VAL A 400 -9.51 -0.70 3.08
CA VAL A 400 -9.83 0.22 1.98
C VAL A 400 -11.29 0.63 2.10
N TYR A 401 -11.54 1.92 2.18
CA TYR A 401 -12.87 2.51 2.24
C TYR A 401 -13.19 3.24 0.93
N LYS A 402 -14.44 3.19 0.47
CA LYS A 402 -14.95 3.90 -0.72
C LYS A 402 -15.95 4.97 -0.29
N TRP A 403 -15.90 6.13 -0.93
CA TRP A 403 -16.93 7.16 -0.78
C TRP A 403 -18.23 6.73 -1.47
N ASP A 404 -19.36 6.72 -0.76
CA ASP A 404 -20.68 6.34 -1.28
C ASP A 404 -21.52 7.53 -1.78
N GLY A 405 -21.00 8.76 -1.68
CA GLY A 405 -21.74 9.99 -1.93
C GLY A 405 -21.97 10.81 -0.67
N THR A 406 -22.00 10.16 0.50
CA THR A 406 -22.31 10.77 1.80
C THR A 406 -21.25 10.49 2.87
N LYS A 407 -20.67 9.29 2.86
CA LYS A 407 -19.70 8.80 3.84
C LYS A 407 -18.74 7.78 3.22
N PHE A 408 -17.71 7.42 3.97
CA PHE A 408 -16.82 6.33 3.61
C PHE A 408 -17.37 5.00 4.16
N VAL A 409 -17.52 4.02 3.27
CA VAL A 409 -17.95 2.65 3.59
C VAL A 409 -16.82 1.67 3.32
N LEU A 410 -16.71 0.61 4.13
CA LEU A 410 -15.68 -0.40 3.93
C LEU A 410 -15.89 -1.04 2.55
N PHE A 411 -14.86 -1.00 1.72
CA PHE A 411 -14.86 -1.56 0.38
C PHE A 411 -14.14 -2.91 0.34
N GLN A 412 -12.97 -2.98 0.98
CA GLN A 412 -12.17 -4.20 1.03
C GLN A 412 -11.29 -4.22 2.28
N SER A 413 -11.15 -5.41 2.87
CA SER A 413 -10.08 -5.71 3.83
C SER A 413 -9.01 -6.53 3.12
N ILE A 414 -7.75 -6.13 3.27
CA ILE A 414 -6.60 -6.78 2.65
C ILE A 414 -5.69 -7.25 3.77
N LEU A 415 -5.50 -8.57 3.89
CA LEU A 415 -4.57 -9.13 4.87
C LEU A 415 -3.14 -8.69 4.53
N THR A 416 -2.53 -7.95 5.46
CA THR A 416 -1.16 -7.42 5.33
C THR A 416 -0.26 -7.89 6.46
N ARG A 417 1.05 -7.64 6.35
CA ARG A 417 2.06 -8.08 7.31
C ARG A 417 2.76 -6.87 7.92
N GLY A 418 2.15 -6.31 8.95
CA GLY A 418 2.64 -5.13 9.64
C GLY A 418 2.81 -3.98 8.66
N ALA A 419 1.75 -3.63 7.93
CA ALA A 419 1.82 -2.62 6.89
C ALA A 419 2.11 -1.25 7.50
N LEU A 420 3.13 -0.57 6.96
CA LEU A 420 3.53 0.77 7.40
C LEU A 420 3.18 1.87 6.40
N ALA A 421 3.05 1.55 5.12
CA ALA A 421 2.70 2.53 4.09
C ALA A 421 1.87 1.92 2.97
N TRP A 422 1.00 2.74 2.40
CA TRP A 422 0.43 2.54 1.08
C TRP A 422 1.04 3.57 0.13
N HIS A 423 1.26 3.19 -1.14
CA HIS A 423 1.65 4.13 -2.18
C HIS A 423 0.84 3.89 -3.46
N PRO A 424 -0.07 4.80 -3.84
CA PRO A 424 -0.80 4.70 -5.10
C PRO A 424 0.07 5.16 -6.28
N PHE A 425 -0.02 4.45 -7.39
CA PHE A 425 0.63 4.83 -8.65
C PHE A 425 -0.14 4.30 -9.86
N VAL A 426 0.19 4.82 -11.04
CA VAL A 426 -0.45 4.44 -12.31
C VAL A 426 0.63 3.96 -13.27
N ILE A 427 0.36 2.86 -13.97
CA ILE A 427 1.21 2.36 -15.06
C ILE A 427 0.29 2.07 -16.24
N SER A 428 0.56 2.70 -17.38
CA SER A 428 -0.21 2.48 -18.62
C SER A 428 -1.73 2.58 -18.41
N GLY A 429 -2.17 3.60 -17.66
CA GLY A 429 -3.60 3.85 -17.35
C GLY A 429 -4.21 2.96 -16.26
N HIS A 430 -3.49 1.96 -15.74
CA HIS A 430 -3.97 1.09 -14.66
C HIS A 430 -3.49 1.59 -13.31
N THR A 431 -4.40 1.67 -12.33
CA THR A 431 -4.04 2.05 -10.95
C THR A 431 -3.53 0.86 -10.16
N TYR A 432 -2.45 1.08 -9.43
CA TYR A 432 -1.83 0.14 -8.52
C TYR A 432 -1.68 0.75 -7.12
N LEU A 433 -1.61 -0.11 -6.10
CA LEU A 433 -1.26 0.22 -4.72
C LEU A 433 -0.09 -0.64 -4.28
N GLY A 434 1.05 -0.02 -3.97
CA GLY A 434 2.14 -0.67 -3.27
C GLY A 434 1.87 -0.68 -1.77
N VAL A 435 2.16 -1.80 -1.09
CA VAL A 435 2.16 -1.89 0.37
C VAL A 435 3.57 -2.17 0.89
N ALA A 436 4.02 -1.35 1.83
CA ALA A 436 5.26 -1.58 2.57
C ALA A 436 4.99 -2.47 3.79
N ASN A 437 5.34 -3.75 3.69
CA ASN A 437 5.21 -4.69 4.81
C ASN A 437 6.48 -4.69 5.67
N PHE A 438 6.33 -4.43 6.97
CA PHE A 438 7.46 -4.31 7.89
C PHE A 438 7.83 -5.61 8.59
N GLN A 439 6.83 -6.35 9.10
CA GLN A 439 7.08 -7.58 9.83
C GLN A 439 5.89 -8.52 9.85
N SER A 440 6.17 -9.82 9.87
CA SER A 440 5.14 -10.85 9.98
C SER A 440 4.77 -11.16 11.43
N GLY A 441 3.73 -11.98 11.63
CA GLY A 441 3.34 -12.50 12.94
C GLY A 441 4.44 -13.24 13.70
N SER A 442 5.45 -13.81 13.01
CA SER A 442 6.64 -14.41 13.65
C SER A 442 7.75 -13.40 13.96
N GLN A 443 7.45 -12.09 13.86
CA GLN A 443 8.37 -10.97 14.05
C GLN A 443 9.57 -10.98 13.08
N LYS A 444 9.50 -11.77 12.00
CA LYS A 444 10.49 -11.75 10.93
C LYS A 444 10.32 -10.48 10.10
N LYS A 445 11.43 -9.78 9.85
CA LYS A 445 11.48 -8.53 9.07
C LYS A 445 12.00 -8.71 7.64
N ASN A 446 12.59 -9.85 7.31
CA ASN A 446 12.85 -10.22 5.91
C ASN A 446 11.57 -10.81 5.32
N ILE A 447 10.70 -9.94 4.79
CA ILE A 447 9.39 -10.30 4.27
C ILE A 447 9.09 -9.55 2.99
N GLN A 448 8.24 -10.14 2.16
CA GLN A 448 7.81 -9.50 0.92
C GLN A 448 6.81 -8.38 1.20
N SER A 449 7.05 -7.25 0.55
CA SER A 449 6.04 -6.25 0.24
C SER A 449 5.25 -6.67 -1.00
N ALA A 450 4.19 -5.95 -1.35
CA ALA A 450 3.37 -6.33 -2.50
C ALA A 450 2.85 -5.13 -3.27
N VAL A 451 2.53 -5.37 -4.53
CA VAL A 451 1.81 -4.46 -5.41
C VAL A 451 0.45 -5.07 -5.68
N TYR A 452 -0.61 -4.28 -5.55
CA TYR A 452 -1.98 -4.64 -5.88
C TYR A 452 -2.44 -3.82 -7.08
N GLN A 453 -3.12 -4.44 -8.03
CA GLN A 453 -3.76 -3.74 -9.13
C GLN A 453 -5.24 -3.51 -8.79
N ALA A 454 -5.73 -2.30 -9.05
CA ALA A 454 -7.16 -2.04 -9.04
C ALA A 454 -7.80 -2.74 -10.24
N SER A 455 -8.67 -3.72 -9.97
CA SER A 455 -9.35 -4.51 -11.00
C SER A 455 -10.84 -4.53 -10.73
N GLY A 456 -11.58 -3.68 -11.45
CA GLY A 456 -13.04 -3.57 -11.35
C GLY A 456 -13.52 -3.29 -9.91
N SER A 457 -13.98 -4.34 -9.23
CA SER A 457 -14.60 -4.30 -7.89
C SER A 457 -13.66 -4.62 -6.72
N GLN A 458 -12.36 -4.82 -6.95
CA GLN A 458 -11.40 -5.13 -5.88
C GLN A 458 -9.96 -4.76 -6.23
N PHE A 459 -9.10 -4.68 -5.22
CA PHE A 459 -7.65 -4.68 -5.36
C PHE A 459 -7.13 -6.12 -5.31
N VAL A 460 -6.48 -6.55 -6.38
CA VAL A 460 -5.92 -7.91 -6.54
C VAL A 460 -4.41 -7.84 -6.46
N LYS A 461 -3.79 -8.73 -5.68
CA LYS A 461 -2.32 -8.80 -5.59
C LYS A 461 -1.75 -9.13 -6.98
N TYR A 462 -0.85 -8.28 -7.45
CA TYR A 462 -0.23 -8.35 -8.77
C TYR A 462 1.19 -8.91 -8.69
N GLN A 463 2.01 -8.40 -7.77
CA GLN A 463 3.41 -8.82 -7.59
C GLN A 463 3.80 -8.79 -6.11
N GLU A 464 4.68 -9.71 -5.70
CA GLU A 464 5.42 -9.61 -4.45
C GLU A 464 6.84 -9.06 -4.71
N ILE A 465 7.28 -8.15 -3.83
CA ILE A 465 8.59 -7.49 -3.92
C ILE A 465 9.36 -7.86 -2.67
N SER A 466 10.52 -8.50 -2.84
CA SER A 466 11.43 -8.83 -1.74
C SER A 466 11.94 -7.56 -1.07
N THR A 467 11.62 -7.39 0.22
CA THR A 467 11.96 -6.21 1.02
C THR A 467 12.46 -6.59 2.41
N HIS A 468 13.11 -5.66 3.10
CA HIS A 468 13.68 -5.88 4.43
C HIS A 468 13.11 -4.86 5.43
N GLY A 469 11.95 -5.20 5.97
CA GLY A 469 11.18 -4.35 6.87
C GLY A 469 10.84 -3.04 6.20
N ALA A 470 10.07 -3.09 5.11
CA ALA A 470 9.75 -1.91 4.32
C ALA A 470 8.94 -0.91 5.18
N ARG A 471 9.33 0.36 5.15
CA ARG A 471 8.64 1.43 5.90
C ARG A 471 7.82 2.37 5.04
N ASP A 472 8.28 2.63 3.81
CA ASP A 472 7.66 3.59 2.92
C ASP A 472 8.06 3.31 1.46
N MET A 473 7.29 3.88 0.52
CA MET A 473 7.50 3.73 -0.92
C MET A 473 7.11 5.00 -1.68
N THR A 474 7.80 5.27 -2.78
CA THR A 474 7.35 6.25 -3.78
C THR A 474 7.66 5.76 -5.18
N SER A 475 6.85 6.16 -6.14
CA SER A 475 7.04 5.88 -7.56
C SER A 475 7.27 7.17 -8.34
N PHE A 476 7.88 7.04 -9.50
CA PHE A 476 8.04 8.14 -10.47
C PHE A 476 8.23 7.56 -11.87
N GLU A 477 8.01 8.39 -12.89
CA GLU A 477 8.33 8.05 -14.27
C GLU A 477 9.63 8.73 -14.69
N TYR A 478 10.48 8.01 -15.42
CA TYR A 478 11.70 8.55 -15.99
C TYR A 478 12.02 7.85 -17.31
N LYS A 479 12.24 8.63 -18.37
CA LYS A 479 12.51 8.15 -19.73
C LYS A 479 11.54 7.05 -20.20
N GLY A 480 10.24 7.22 -19.92
CA GLY A 480 9.19 6.28 -20.35
C GLY A 480 9.05 5.00 -19.51
N HIS A 481 9.82 4.86 -18.43
CA HIS A 481 9.72 3.74 -17.50
C HIS A 481 9.19 4.20 -16.14
N THR A 482 8.41 3.33 -15.49
CA THR A 482 8.00 3.52 -14.10
C THR A 482 9.06 2.94 -13.16
N TYR A 483 9.38 3.68 -12.11
CA TYR A 483 10.26 3.25 -11.04
C TYR A 483 9.53 3.26 -9.70
N LEU A 484 9.97 2.40 -8.79
CA LEU A 484 9.49 2.32 -7.42
C LEU A 484 10.70 2.33 -6.48
N ALA A 485 10.83 3.36 -5.66
CA ALA A 485 11.80 3.38 -4.57
C ALA A 485 11.14 2.88 -3.29
N VAL A 486 11.80 1.96 -2.59
CA VAL A 486 11.32 1.31 -1.37
C VAL A 486 12.34 1.51 -0.25
N VAL A 487 11.84 1.95 0.90
CA VAL A 487 12.65 2.14 2.11
C VAL A 487 12.78 0.84 2.87
N ASN A 488 13.98 0.28 2.93
CA ASN A 488 14.29 -0.83 3.83
C ASN A 488 14.82 -0.28 5.16
N TYR A 489 14.41 -0.88 6.28
CA TYR A 489 14.76 -0.36 7.60
C TYR A 489 15.61 -1.30 8.46
N TYR A 490 15.47 -2.62 8.33
CA TYR A 490 16.07 -3.53 9.31
C TYR A 490 16.80 -4.73 8.71
N ASN A 491 18.07 -4.87 9.12
CA ASN A 491 18.93 -6.04 8.92
C ASN A 491 19.71 -6.41 10.20
N GLN A 492 19.10 -6.26 11.38
CA GLN A 492 19.74 -6.36 12.71
C GLN A 492 20.54 -5.13 13.15
N LYS A 493 21.15 -4.36 12.22
CA LYS A 493 21.95 -3.15 12.54
C LYS A 493 21.32 -1.82 12.10
N TYR A 494 20.07 -1.83 11.63
CA TYR A 494 19.34 -0.67 11.08
C TYR A 494 20.09 0.09 9.96
N ASN A 495 21.09 -0.55 9.37
CA ASN A 495 21.95 0.01 8.33
C ASN A 495 21.80 -0.87 7.10
N ILE A 496 20.67 -0.69 6.42
CA ILE A 496 20.33 -1.40 5.19
C ILE A 496 20.02 -0.38 4.10
N ASN A 497 20.49 -0.69 2.89
CA ASN A 497 20.22 0.10 1.71
C ASN A 497 18.72 0.04 1.38
N SER A 498 18.15 1.20 1.09
CA SER A 498 16.89 1.29 0.38
C SER A 498 17.11 0.80 -1.06
N ALA A 499 16.04 0.46 -1.76
CA ALA A 499 16.14 -0.14 -3.08
C ALA A 499 15.31 0.64 -4.10
N LEU A 500 15.85 0.74 -5.32
CA LEU A 500 15.13 1.23 -6.48
C LEU A 500 14.80 0.07 -7.40
N TYR A 501 13.56 0.01 -7.85
CA TYR A 501 13.06 -0.96 -8.79
C TYR A 501 12.57 -0.25 -10.07
N LYS A 502 12.75 -0.90 -11.22
CA LYS A 502 12.27 -0.46 -12.53
C LYS A 502 11.21 -1.43 -13.02
N TRP A 503 10.14 -0.91 -13.59
CA TRP A 503 9.13 -1.70 -14.28
C TRP A 503 9.65 -2.13 -15.66
N VAL A 504 9.73 -3.44 -15.88
CA VAL A 504 10.28 -4.08 -17.09
C VAL A 504 9.29 -5.02 -17.73
#